data_AF-A0A959ASC6-F1
#
_entry.id   AF-A0A959ASC6-F1
#
_cell.length_a   1.000
_cell.length_b   1.000
_cell.length_c   1.000
_cell.angle_alpha   90.00
_cell.angle_beta   90.00
_cell.angle_gamma   90.00
#
_symmetry.space_group_name_H-M   'P 1'
#
loop_
_entity.id
_entity.type
_entity.pdbx_description
1 polymer ?
#
loop_
_entity_poly.entity_id
_entity_poly.type
_entity_poly.pdbx_seq_one_letter_code
_entity_poly.pdbx_strand_id
1 'polypeptide(L)'
;LARLDVWMRAAAAWHDAQGAKFARLGDNMREVAVTEGNKVSAQMQFGYSVNGYGLGDLVAVMNAIPESAVSDLVALYDASYAVAPELQADGTRRQSLRDAARIELGLRAFLEEGGFKGYTDTFENLHGLKQLPGVASQRLMADGYGFGAEGDWKTAALLRAMKVMSAGLAGGTSFMEDYTYHFS
;
A
#
# COMPACT_ATOMS: atom_id res chain seq x y z
N LEU A 1 11.57 -1.81 -32.51
CA LEU A 1 11.99 -2.02 -31.11
C LEU A 1 11.00 -1.41 -30.12
N ALA A 2 10.70 -0.09 -30.17
CA ALA A 2 9.78 0.56 -29.21
C ALA A 2 8.39 -0.10 -29.06
N ARG A 3 7.74 -0.50 -30.18
CA ARG A 3 6.44 -1.20 -30.12
C ARG A 3 6.51 -2.56 -29.41
N LEU A 4 7.64 -3.26 -29.52
CA LEU A 4 7.85 -4.54 -28.85
C LEU A 4 8.10 -4.31 -27.35
N ASP A 5 8.87 -3.28 -26.98
CA ASP A 5 9.08 -2.90 -25.58
C ASP A 5 7.76 -2.60 -24.86
N VAL A 6 6.90 -1.76 -25.46
CA VAL A 6 5.57 -1.46 -24.91
C VAL A 6 4.73 -2.74 -24.72
N TRP A 7 4.71 -3.61 -25.72
CA TRP A 7 3.96 -4.87 -25.65
C TRP A 7 4.50 -5.81 -24.57
N MET A 8 5.83 -5.95 -24.47
CA MET A 8 6.48 -6.79 -23.47
C MET A 8 6.20 -6.32 -22.04
N ARG A 9 6.14 -5.00 -21.80
CA ARG A 9 5.78 -4.42 -20.51
C ARG A 9 4.35 -4.75 -20.10
N ALA A 10 3.40 -4.58 -21.03
CA ALA A 10 2.01 -4.95 -20.81
C ALA A 10 1.87 -6.47 -20.56
N ALA A 11 2.58 -7.30 -21.32
CA ALA A 11 2.62 -8.74 -21.12
C ALA A 11 3.21 -9.13 -19.75
N ALA A 12 4.23 -8.42 -19.27
CA ALA A 12 4.82 -8.64 -17.95
C ALA A 12 3.83 -8.32 -16.82
N ALA A 13 3.10 -7.21 -16.94
CA ALA A 13 2.06 -6.86 -15.96
C ALA A 13 0.88 -7.84 -15.97
N TRP A 14 0.46 -8.29 -17.16
CA TRP A 14 -0.54 -9.36 -17.29
C TRP A 14 -0.07 -10.64 -16.58
N HIS A 15 1.18 -11.03 -16.81
CA HIS A 15 1.77 -12.21 -16.17
C HIS A 15 1.86 -12.06 -14.64
N ASP A 16 2.32 -10.93 -14.12
CA ASP A 16 2.39 -10.66 -12.68
C ASP A 16 1.01 -10.69 -12.02
N ALA A 17 -0.06 -10.31 -12.73
CA ALA A 17 -1.43 -10.38 -12.24
C ALA A 17 -1.98 -11.81 -12.13
N GLN A 18 -1.47 -12.78 -12.89
CA GLN A 18 -1.97 -14.15 -12.86
C GLN A 18 -1.64 -14.82 -11.52
N GLY A 19 -2.66 -15.12 -10.72
CA GLY A 19 -2.49 -15.68 -9.38
C GLY A 19 -2.04 -14.66 -8.32
N ALA A 20 -1.98 -13.37 -8.67
CA ALA A 20 -1.68 -12.32 -7.70
C ALA A 20 -2.75 -12.28 -6.60
N LYS A 21 -2.34 -11.83 -5.40
CA LYS A 21 -3.20 -11.72 -4.23
C LYS A 21 -3.20 -10.29 -3.73
N PHE A 22 -4.39 -9.73 -3.50
CA PHE A 22 -4.57 -8.42 -2.89
C PHE A 22 -5.33 -8.58 -1.56
N ALA A 23 -4.76 -8.02 -0.50
CA ALA A 23 -5.35 -8.05 0.83
C ALA A 23 -6.21 -6.82 1.08
N ARG A 24 -7.44 -6.99 1.56
CA ARG A 24 -8.26 -5.87 2.02
C ARG A 24 -8.30 -5.87 3.55
N LEU A 25 -7.78 -4.80 4.15
CA LEU A 25 -7.79 -4.59 5.60
C LEU A 25 -9.02 -3.77 5.96
N GLY A 26 -10.14 -4.48 6.18
CA GLY A 26 -11.48 -3.88 6.24
C GLY A 26 -12.24 -3.99 4.92
N ASP A 27 -13.40 -3.33 4.87
CA ASP A 27 -14.27 -3.32 3.69
C ASP A 27 -14.19 -1.96 2.96
N ASN A 28 -14.99 -1.79 1.90
CA ASN A 28 -15.17 -0.50 1.24
C ASN A 28 -15.66 0.55 2.24
N MET A 29 -15.29 1.82 2.04
CA MET A 29 -15.98 2.92 2.73
C MET A 29 -17.49 2.81 2.47
N ARG A 30 -18.28 2.95 3.54
CA ARG A 30 -19.74 2.81 3.49
C ARG A 30 -20.34 3.76 2.46
N GLU A 31 -21.36 3.27 1.76
CA GLU A 31 -22.13 4.01 0.75
C GLU A 31 -21.32 4.47 -0.49
N VAL A 32 -20.09 3.98 -0.69
CA VAL A 32 -19.30 4.27 -1.89
C VAL A 32 -19.57 3.28 -3.01
N ALA A 33 -19.93 3.79 -4.19
CA ALA A 33 -20.19 2.97 -5.36
C ALA A 33 -18.91 2.59 -6.14
N VAL A 34 -18.09 3.58 -6.52
CA VAL A 34 -17.01 3.38 -7.51
C VAL A 34 -15.92 2.43 -7.04
N THR A 35 -15.69 2.30 -5.73
CA THR A 35 -14.66 1.43 -5.15
C THR A 35 -15.15 -0.01 -4.94
N GLU A 36 -16.46 -0.26 -5.07
CA GLU A 36 -17.04 -1.61 -5.03
C GLU A 36 -16.95 -2.31 -6.39
N GLY A 37 -17.34 -3.59 -6.46
CA GLY A 37 -17.55 -4.31 -7.70
C GLY A 37 -17.52 -5.82 -7.52
N ASN A 38 -17.64 -6.55 -8.63
CA ASN A 38 -17.63 -8.00 -8.60
C ASN A 38 -16.20 -8.55 -8.65
N LYS A 39 -15.68 -8.93 -7.48
CA LYS A 39 -14.33 -9.50 -7.30
C LYS A 39 -14.17 -10.85 -8.02
N VAL A 40 -15.23 -11.65 -8.14
CA VAL A 40 -15.21 -12.93 -8.90
C VAL A 40 -15.05 -12.66 -10.39
N SER A 41 -15.81 -11.72 -10.95
CA SER A 41 -15.66 -11.31 -12.35
C SER A 41 -14.25 -10.76 -12.62
N ALA A 42 -13.71 -9.95 -11.71
CA ALA A 42 -12.34 -9.43 -11.84
C ALA A 42 -11.30 -10.57 -11.84
N GLN A 43 -11.45 -11.56 -10.96
CA GLN A 43 -10.56 -12.71 -10.93
C GLN A 43 -10.64 -13.55 -12.21
N MET A 44 -11.84 -13.80 -12.73
CA MET A 44 -12.02 -14.51 -14.01
C MET A 44 -11.40 -13.75 -15.18
N GLN A 45 -11.54 -12.42 -15.18
CA GLN A 45 -11.12 -11.57 -16.29
C GLN A 45 -9.62 -11.23 -16.27
N PHE A 46 -9.03 -11.04 -15.10
CA PHE A 46 -7.68 -10.50 -14.94
C PHE A 46 -6.72 -11.43 -14.17
N GLY A 47 -7.21 -12.50 -13.54
CA GLY A 47 -6.39 -13.54 -12.92
C GLY A 47 -5.94 -13.27 -11.48
N TYR A 48 -6.16 -12.07 -10.93
CA TYR A 48 -5.83 -11.75 -9.55
C TYR A 48 -6.99 -12.03 -8.59
N SER A 49 -6.67 -12.34 -7.33
CA SER A 49 -7.64 -12.54 -6.26
C SER A 49 -7.65 -11.37 -5.27
N VAL A 50 -8.83 -11.06 -4.73
CA VAL A 50 -9.03 -9.99 -3.75
C VAL A 50 -9.83 -10.55 -2.58
N ASN A 51 -9.23 -10.57 -1.40
CA ASN A 51 -9.84 -11.17 -0.20
C ASN A 51 -9.73 -10.24 1.00
N GLY A 52 -10.74 -10.32 1.89
CA GLY A 52 -10.76 -9.57 3.15
C GLY A 52 -9.98 -10.28 4.25
N TYR A 53 -9.27 -9.49 5.06
CA TYR A 53 -8.51 -9.93 6.23
C TYR A 53 -8.91 -9.08 7.43
N GLY A 54 -9.00 -9.72 8.59
CA GLY A 54 -9.37 -9.03 9.82
C GLY A 54 -8.25 -8.08 10.25
N LEU A 55 -8.60 -6.88 10.72
CA LEU A 55 -7.59 -5.93 11.19
C LEU A 55 -6.80 -6.47 12.40
N GLY A 56 -7.42 -7.37 13.17
CA GLY A 56 -6.77 -8.10 14.27
C GLY A 56 -5.56 -8.93 13.82
N ASP A 57 -5.59 -9.47 12.60
CA ASP A 57 -4.48 -10.27 12.05
C ASP A 57 -3.26 -9.38 11.84
N LEU A 58 -3.45 -8.18 11.26
CA LEU A 58 -2.39 -7.19 11.12
C LEU A 58 -1.89 -6.69 12.48
N VAL A 59 -2.79 -6.43 13.43
CA VAL A 59 -2.42 -5.98 14.77
C VAL A 59 -1.57 -7.02 15.50
N ALA A 60 -1.88 -8.31 15.33
CA ALA A 60 -1.06 -9.39 15.89
C ALA A 60 0.37 -9.38 15.32
N VAL A 61 0.52 -9.22 14.00
CA VAL A 61 1.83 -9.08 13.33
C VAL A 61 2.58 -7.85 13.84
N MET A 62 1.90 -6.70 13.92
CA MET A 62 2.50 -5.45 14.43
C MET A 62 2.99 -5.58 15.88
N ASN A 63 2.24 -6.25 16.74
CA ASN A 63 2.59 -6.45 18.15
C ASN A 63 3.80 -7.39 18.32
N ALA A 64 4.09 -8.23 17.33
CA ALA A 64 5.25 -9.11 17.32
C ALA A 64 6.53 -8.42 16.82
N ILE A 65 6.46 -7.19 16.29
CA ILE A 65 7.63 -6.45 15.80
C ILE A 65 8.52 -6.02 16.98
N PRO A 66 9.82 -6.37 16.98
CA PRO A 66 10.72 -5.99 18.05
C PRO A 66 11.04 -4.48 18.01
N GLU A 67 11.22 -3.87 19.18
CA GLU A 67 11.55 -2.44 19.31
C GLU A 67 12.86 -2.04 18.62
N SER A 68 13.80 -2.97 18.46
CA SER A 68 15.04 -2.75 17.70
C SER A 68 14.74 -2.47 16.23
N ALA A 69 13.91 -3.30 15.58
CA ALA A 69 13.52 -3.09 14.18
C ALA A 69 12.77 -1.76 13.98
N VAL A 70 11.91 -1.38 14.93
CA VAL A 70 11.26 -0.06 14.91
C VAL A 70 12.29 1.05 14.98
N SER A 71 13.30 0.92 15.86
CA SER A 71 14.34 1.92 16.02
C SER A 71 15.24 2.03 14.79
N ASP A 72 15.58 0.91 14.16
CA ASP A 72 16.36 0.85 12.93
C ASP A 72 15.62 1.52 11.77
N LEU A 73 14.32 1.24 11.60
CA LEU A 73 13.51 1.87 10.56
C LEU A 73 13.33 3.36 10.78
N VAL A 74 13.17 3.80 12.03
CA VAL A 74 13.10 5.24 12.33
C VAL A 74 14.43 5.93 12.06
N ALA A 75 15.57 5.31 12.38
CA ALA A 75 16.88 5.85 12.02
C ALA A 75 17.05 5.96 10.48
N LEU A 76 16.50 4.99 9.73
CA LEU A 76 16.44 5.08 8.27
C LEU A 76 15.58 6.27 7.82
N TYR A 77 14.44 6.54 8.46
CA TYR A 77 13.63 7.73 8.15
C TYR A 77 14.40 9.02 8.41
N ASP A 78 15.08 9.14 9.55
CA ASP A 78 15.89 10.31 9.91
C ASP A 78 17.00 10.56 8.88
N ALA A 79 17.59 9.50 8.32
CA ALA A 79 18.63 9.59 7.30
C ALA A 79 18.07 9.85 5.88
N SER A 80 16.85 9.42 5.59
CA SER A 80 16.26 9.46 4.24
C SER A 80 15.45 10.72 3.97
N TYR A 81 14.98 11.40 5.01
CA TYR A 81 14.00 12.48 4.89
C TYR A 81 14.39 13.71 5.71
N ALA A 82 13.89 14.87 5.29
CA ALA A 82 13.86 16.06 6.13
C ALA A 82 12.76 15.91 7.19
N VAL A 83 13.07 15.24 8.29
CA VAL A 83 12.12 15.00 9.39
C VAL A 83 11.83 16.29 10.14
N ALA A 84 10.53 16.61 10.29
CA ALA A 84 10.07 17.81 11.00
C ALA A 84 10.57 17.82 12.45
N PRO A 85 10.93 18.99 13.03
CA PRO A 85 11.54 19.08 14.36
C PRO A 85 10.77 18.34 15.46
N GLU A 86 9.44 18.38 15.45
CA GLU A 86 8.61 17.68 16.43
C GLU A 86 8.67 16.14 16.32
N LEU A 87 9.15 15.59 15.21
CA LEU A 87 9.31 14.14 14.98
C LEU A 87 10.76 13.66 15.12
N GLN A 88 11.72 14.56 15.35
CA GLN A 88 13.12 14.24 15.58
C GLN A 88 13.32 13.55 16.95
N ALA A 89 14.54 13.08 17.24
CA ALA A 89 14.83 12.22 18.39
C ALA A 89 14.37 12.79 19.75
N ASP A 90 14.48 14.11 19.94
CA ASP A 90 14.03 14.88 21.11
C ASP A 90 12.68 15.60 20.90
N GLY A 91 12.05 15.40 19.75
CA GLY A 91 10.79 16.03 19.38
C GLY A 91 9.58 15.48 20.16
N THR A 92 8.61 16.37 20.42
CA THR A 92 7.42 16.07 21.23
C THR A 92 6.50 15.00 20.64
N ARG A 93 6.63 14.70 19.34
CA ARG A 93 5.83 13.72 18.58
C ARG A 93 6.68 12.56 18.04
N ARG A 94 7.90 12.34 18.56
CA ARG A 94 8.76 11.21 18.15
C ARG A 94 8.04 9.86 18.20
N GLN A 95 7.15 9.66 19.18
CA GLN A 95 6.37 8.43 19.30
C GLN A 95 5.44 8.21 18.10
N SER A 96 4.85 9.25 17.50
CA SER A 96 4.02 9.12 16.30
C SER A 96 4.80 8.57 15.12
N LEU A 97 6.08 8.94 14.98
CA LEU A 97 6.96 8.39 13.95
C LEU A 97 7.32 6.93 14.23
N ARG A 98 7.55 6.56 15.51
CA ARG A 98 7.77 5.16 15.91
C ARG A 98 6.54 4.29 15.67
N ASP A 99 5.35 4.80 15.95
CA ASP A 99 4.09 4.10 15.67
C ASP A 99 3.88 3.92 14.17
N ALA A 100 4.24 4.91 13.35
CA ALA A 100 4.24 4.80 11.89
C ALA A 100 5.19 3.71 11.38
N ALA A 101 6.41 3.68 11.92
CA ALA A 101 7.40 2.67 11.57
C ALA A 101 6.92 1.25 11.92
N ARG A 102 6.28 1.07 13.08
CA ARG A 102 5.71 -0.23 13.46
C ARG A 102 4.57 -0.66 12.55
N ILE A 103 3.72 0.28 12.13
CA ILE A 103 2.69 0.02 11.12
C ILE A 103 3.33 -0.41 9.79
N GLU A 104 4.37 0.27 9.31
CA GLU A 104 5.08 -0.13 8.09
C GLU A 104 5.66 -1.54 8.20
N LEU A 105 6.38 -1.84 9.29
CA LEU A 105 6.98 -3.15 9.50
C LEU A 105 5.92 -4.26 9.57
N GLY A 106 4.82 -4.01 10.29
CA GLY A 106 3.73 -4.97 10.40
C GLY A 106 3.03 -5.21 9.07
N LEU A 107 2.71 -4.15 8.32
CA LEU A 107 2.15 -4.26 6.97
C LEU A 107 3.09 -5.01 6.03
N ARG A 108 4.38 -4.65 6.02
CA ARG A 108 5.38 -5.31 5.19
C ARG A 108 5.47 -6.80 5.48
N ALA A 109 5.60 -7.17 6.76
CA ALA A 109 5.65 -8.57 7.18
C ALA A 109 4.37 -9.33 6.77
N PHE A 110 3.19 -8.74 7.03
CA PHE A 110 1.90 -9.31 6.65
C PHE A 110 1.79 -9.53 5.13
N LEU A 111 2.23 -8.55 4.34
CA LEU A 111 2.19 -8.60 2.88
C LEU A 111 3.13 -9.67 2.32
N GLU A 112 4.36 -9.73 2.84
CA GLU A 112 5.39 -10.69 2.43
C GLU A 112 4.99 -12.12 2.79
N GLU A 113 4.57 -12.37 4.02
CA GLU A 113 4.17 -13.70 4.49
C GLU A 113 2.96 -14.24 3.71
N GLY A 114 1.97 -13.39 3.44
CA GLY A 114 0.79 -13.80 2.68
C GLY A 114 0.97 -13.85 1.16
N GLY A 115 2.13 -13.43 0.65
CA GLY A 115 2.45 -13.37 -0.77
C GLY A 115 1.60 -12.36 -1.53
N PHE A 116 1.27 -11.23 -0.90
CA PHE A 116 0.40 -10.21 -1.47
C PHE A 116 1.19 -9.26 -2.39
N LYS A 117 0.56 -8.80 -3.46
CA LYS A 117 1.12 -7.82 -4.41
C LYS A 117 0.66 -6.39 -4.12
N GLY A 118 -0.30 -6.24 -3.22
CA GLY A 118 -0.85 -4.96 -2.81
C GLY A 118 -1.97 -5.12 -1.81
N TYR A 119 -2.48 -4.00 -1.31
CA TYR A 119 -3.53 -4.00 -0.32
C TYR A 119 -4.42 -2.75 -0.38
N THR A 120 -5.47 -2.77 0.43
CA THR A 120 -6.29 -1.60 0.74
C THR A 120 -6.42 -1.44 2.24
N ASP A 121 -6.59 -0.22 2.72
CA ASP A 121 -7.05 0.09 4.07
C ASP A 121 -8.43 0.77 4.03
N THR A 122 -8.99 1.09 5.19
CA THR A 122 -10.14 1.98 5.31
C THR A 122 -10.09 2.71 6.63
N PHE A 123 -10.25 4.03 6.61
CA PHE A 123 -10.25 4.83 7.84
C PHE A 123 -11.48 4.55 8.73
N GLU A 124 -12.53 3.94 8.17
CA GLU A 124 -13.73 3.57 8.93
C GLU A 124 -13.54 2.34 9.83
N ASN A 125 -12.42 1.62 9.68
CA ASN A 125 -12.04 0.50 10.53
C ASN A 125 -10.54 0.56 10.85
N LEU A 126 -10.21 1.14 12.01
CA LEU A 126 -8.84 1.25 12.53
C LEU A 126 -8.66 0.58 13.89
N HIS A 127 -9.55 -0.34 14.27
CA HIS A 127 -9.53 -0.96 15.59
C HIS A 127 -8.19 -1.66 15.89
N GLY A 128 -7.46 -1.14 16.88
CA GLY A 128 -6.15 -1.65 17.28
C GLY A 128 -4.96 -0.94 16.61
N LEU A 129 -5.20 -0.13 15.58
CA LEU A 129 -4.19 0.76 15.00
C LEU A 129 -4.14 2.08 15.78
N LYS A 130 -2.93 2.58 16.05
CA LYS A 130 -2.72 3.89 16.69
C LYS A 130 -3.01 5.06 15.75
N GLN A 131 -2.87 4.84 14.45
CA GLN A 131 -3.09 5.83 13.40
C GLN A 131 -3.33 5.13 12.05
N LEU A 132 -3.93 5.86 11.10
CA LEU A 132 -4.08 5.41 9.71
C LEU A 132 -2.70 5.21 9.05
N PRO A 133 -2.49 4.14 8.25
CA PRO A 133 -1.26 3.95 7.50
C PRO A 133 -1.00 5.07 6.47
N GLY A 134 -0.09 5.99 6.79
CA GLY A 134 0.34 7.07 5.90
C GLY A 134 1.68 6.78 5.23
N VAL A 135 2.78 7.14 5.89
CA VAL A 135 4.16 6.92 5.37
C VAL A 135 4.45 5.45 5.06
N ALA A 136 3.85 4.54 5.83
CA ALA A 136 3.90 3.10 5.58
C ALA A 136 3.40 2.77 4.16
N SER A 137 2.21 3.25 3.80
CA SER A 137 1.60 3.05 2.48
C SER A 137 2.43 3.70 1.37
N GLN A 138 2.97 4.89 1.62
CA GLN A 138 3.84 5.58 0.65
C GLN A 138 5.11 4.79 0.35
N ARG A 139 5.78 4.25 1.38
CA ARG A 139 7.01 3.47 1.22
C ARG A 139 6.75 2.09 0.62
N LEU A 140 5.66 1.41 0.99
CA LEU A 140 5.26 0.17 0.34
C LEU A 140 4.92 0.39 -1.14
N MET A 141 4.24 1.49 -1.48
CA MET A 141 4.06 1.87 -2.89
C MET A 141 5.40 2.11 -3.59
N ALA A 142 6.35 2.80 -2.96
CA ALA A 142 7.68 3.02 -3.52
C ALA A 142 8.40 1.69 -3.81
N ASP A 143 8.20 0.67 -2.96
CA ASP A 143 8.76 -0.68 -3.12
C ASP A 143 8.04 -1.57 -4.15
N GLY A 144 7.01 -1.04 -4.82
CA GLY A 144 6.33 -1.75 -5.91
C GLY A 144 4.96 -2.34 -5.55
N TYR A 145 4.49 -2.19 -4.31
CA TYR A 145 3.17 -2.68 -3.91
C TYR A 145 2.06 -1.83 -4.54
N GLY A 146 0.95 -2.50 -4.89
CA GLY A 146 -0.32 -1.84 -5.16
C GLY A 146 -0.96 -1.34 -3.88
N PHE A 147 -1.59 -0.17 -3.94
CA PHE A 147 -2.33 0.42 -2.83
C PHE A 147 -3.58 1.11 -3.38
N GLY A 148 -4.68 0.96 -2.66
CA GLY A 148 -5.91 1.70 -2.89
C GLY A 148 -6.54 2.07 -1.56
N ALA A 149 -6.90 3.33 -1.40
CA ALA A 149 -7.50 3.83 -0.18
C ALA A 149 -9.00 3.41 -0.08
N GLU A 150 -9.56 3.45 1.13
CA GLU A 150 -10.99 3.22 1.40
C GLU A 150 -11.58 1.92 0.83
N GLY A 151 -10.77 0.85 0.83
CA GLY A 151 -11.16 -0.46 0.34
C GLY A 151 -11.13 -0.60 -1.18
N ASP A 152 -10.57 0.37 -1.93
CA ASP A 152 -10.52 0.35 -3.40
C ASP A 152 -9.50 -0.64 -3.97
N TRP A 153 -9.93 -1.90 -4.04
CA TRP A 153 -9.14 -3.00 -4.54
C TRP A 153 -8.90 -2.94 -6.06
N LYS A 154 -9.74 -2.21 -6.81
CA LYS A 154 -9.56 -2.05 -8.26
C LYS A 154 -8.36 -1.16 -8.53
N THR A 155 -8.28 -0.03 -7.84
CA THR A 155 -7.16 0.89 -7.96
C THR A 155 -5.87 0.29 -7.39
N ALA A 156 -5.95 -0.48 -6.29
CA ALA A 156 -4.78 -1.21 -5.79
C ALA A 156 -4.19 -2.17 -6.83
N ALA A 157 -5.03 -2.95 -7.52
CA ALA A 157 -4.60 -3.86 -8.58
C ALA A 157 -4.07 -3.11 -9.81
N LEU A 158 -4.74 -2.03 -10.21
CA LEU A 158 -4.30 -1.19 -11.32
C LEU A 158 -2.92 -0.56 -11.04
N LEU A 159 -2.71 -0.03 -9.84
CA LEU A 159 -1.43 0.56 -9.46
C LEU A 159 -0.30 -0.46 -9.52
N ARG A 160 -0.53 -1.68 -9.01
CA ARG A 160 0.46 -2.76 -9.11
C ARG A 160 0.81 -3.05 -10.57
N ALA A 161 -0.19 -3.21 -11.43
CA ALA A 161 0.02 -3.48 -12.85
C ALA A 161 0.82 -2.35 -13.52
N MET A 162 0.47 -1.09 -13.25
CA MET A 162 1.19 0.07 -13.80
C MET A 162 2.64 0.16 -13.30
N LYS A 163 2.90 -0.17 -12.04
CA LYS A 163 4.28 -0.25 -11.50
C LYS A 163 5.11 -1.33 -12.19
N VAL A 164 4.52 -2.48 -12.52
CA VAL A 164 5.22 -3.52 -13.30
C VAL A 164 5.49 -3.02 -14.73
N MET A 165 4.52 -2.37 -15.37
CA MET A 165 4.71 -1.81 -16.72
C MET A 165 5.81 -0.74 -16.77
N SER A 166 5.95 0.07 -15.72
CA SER A 166 6.92 1.17 -15.66
C SER A 166 8.31 0.76 -15.18
N ALA A 167 8.55 -0.51 -14.85
CA ALA A 167 9.85 -0.98 -14.36
C ALA A 167 11.01 -0.60 -15.31
N GLY A 168 12.02 0.10 -14.77
CA GLY A 168 13.19 0.56 -15.53
C GLY A 168 12.95 1.78 -16.43
N LEU A 169 11.76 2.40 -16.41
CA LEU A 169 11.51 3.69 -17.05
C LEU A 169 11.83 4.85 -16.09
N ALA A 170 12.13 6.02 -16.66
CA ALA A 170 12.21 7.25 -15.89
C ALA A 170 10.80 7.71 -15.46
N GLY A 171 10.68 8.25 -14.25
CA GLY A 171 9.42 8.75 -13.69
C GLY A 171 8.80 7.84 -12.63
N GLY A 172 7.79 8.35 -11.92
CA GLY A 172 7.07 7.63 -10.87
C GLY A 172 5.69 7.15 -11.31
N THR A 173 5.16 6.15 -10.61
CA THR A 173 3.76 5.70 -10.72
C THR A 173 3.19 5.62 -9.30
N SER A 174 2.07 6.30 -9.05
CA SER A 174 1.49 6.46 -7.71
C SER A 174 -0.02 6.30 -7.72
N PHE A 175 -0.58 5.92 -6.58
CA PHE A 175 -1.98 6.21 -6.25
C PHE A 175 -2.21 7.72 -6.29
N MET A 176 -3.41 8.14 -6.73
CA MET A 176 -3.80 9.54 -6.83
C MET A 176 -5.32 9.67 -6.76
N GLU A 177 -5.78 10.82 -6.26
CA GLU A 177 -7.17 11.28 -6.28
C GLU A 177 -7.18 12.77 -6.63
N ASP A 178 -8.11 13.19 -7.49
CA ASP A 178 -8.27 14.59 -7.88
C ASP A 178 -8.89 15.41 -6.73
N TYR A 179 -8.09 16.26 -6.08
CA TYR A 179 -8.54 16.98 -4.87
C TYR A 179 -9.23 18.32 -5.12
N THR A 180 -8.78 19.10 -6.10
CA THR A 180 -9.30 20.45 -6.33
C THR A 180 -8.92 20.98 -7.71
N TYR A 181 -9.63 22.02 -8.16
CA TYR A 181 -9.39 22.69 -9.43
C TYR A 181 -8.92 24.13 -9.24
N HIS A 182 -8.07 24.61 -10.16
CA HIS A 182 -7.68 26.01 -10.27
C HIS A 182 -8.14 26.55 -11.63
N PHE A 183 -9.12 27.44 -11.63
CA PHE A 183 -9.84 27.88 -12.84
C PHE A 183 -9.43 29.26 -13.38
N SER A 184 -8.39 29.89 -12.83
CA SER A 184 -7.97 31.25 -13.23
C SER A 184 -7.15 31.28 -14.50
#